data_AF-A0A383CAF7-F1
#
_entry.id   AF-A0A383CAF7-F1
#
_cell.length_a   1.000
_cell.length_b   1.000
_cell.length_c   1.000
_cell.angle_alpha   90.00
_cell.angle_beta   90.00
_cell.angle_gamma   90.00
#
_symmetry.space_group_name_H-M   'P 1'
#
loop_
_entity.id
_entity.type
_entity.pdbx_description
1 polymer ?
#
loop_
_entity_poly.entity_id
_entity_poly.type
_entity_poly.pdbx_seq_one_letter_code
_entity_poly.pdbx_strand_id
1 'polypeptide(L)' 'MDIYHIWANKEGDISDLDWVANMKGFLEHLKDESKIDSYRITRCKLGFRSIQDLPEWHIMIETKDMQQLES' A
#
# COMPACT_ATOMS: atom_id res chain seq x y z
N MET A 1 -8.13 -11.29 -11.13
CA MET A 1 -7.72 -10.46 -9.99
C MET A 1 -6.51 -9.70 -10.46
N ASP A 2 -6.67 -8.40 -10.61
CA ASP A 2 -5.60 -7.51 -11.01
C ASP A 2 -4.88 -7.03 -9.75
N ILE A 3 -3.56 -7.00 -9.79
CA ILE A 3 -2.73 -6.61 -8.64
C ILE A 3 -1.94 -5.37 -9.00
N TYR A 4 -2.17 -4.29 -8.26
CA TYR A 4 -1.49 -3.03 -8.43
C TYR A 4 -0.47 -2.85 -7.32
N HIS A 5 0.73 -2.39 -7.71
CA HIS A 5 1.85 -2.21 -6.81
C HIS A 5 2.15 -0.73 -6.64
N ILE A 6 2.24 -0.29 -5.39
CA ILE A 6 2.62 1.08 -5.03
C ILE A 6 3.90 0.99 -4.20
N TRP A 7 4.96 1.65 -4.66
CA TRP A 7 6.18 1.83 -3.90
C TRP A 7 6.28 3.28 -3.45
N ALA A 8 6.46 3.49 -2.14
CA ALA A 8 6.43 4.82 -1.55
C ALA A 8 7.44 4.96 -0.41
N ASN A 9 7.92 6.19 -0.23
CA ASN A 9 8.56 6.63 1.00
C ASN A 9 7.56 7.51 1.74
N LYS A 10 7.55 7.43 3.07
CA LYS A 10 6.81 8.39 3.89
C LYS A 10 7.59 9.72 3.91
N GLU A 11 6.86 10.81 4.05
CA GLU A 11 7.42 12.16 4.19
C GLU A 11 7.03 12.75 5.55
N GLY A 12 7.87 13.64 6.08
CA GLY A 12 7.65 14.31 7.36
C GLY A 12 8.00 13.46 8.59
N ASP A 13 7.73 14.02 9.77
CA ASP A 13 8.04 13.42 11.06
C ASP A 13 6.84 12.62 11.61
N ILE A 14 6.45 11.58 10.86
CA ILE A 14 5.41 10.63 11.27
C ILE A 14 6.05 9.29 11.65
N SER A 15 5.60 8.67 12.76
CA SER A 15 6.10 7.36 13.14
C SER A 15 5.69 6.29 12.13
N ASP A 16 6.47 5.21 12.03
CA ASP A 16 6.14 4.11 11.11
C ASP A 16 4.81 3.42 11.46
N LEU A 17 4.48 3.35 12.76
CA LEU A 17 3.25 2.73 13.22
C LEU A 17 2.04 3.61 12.87
N ASP A 18 2.15 4.93 13.10
CA ASP A 18 1.07 5.87 12.77
C ASP A 18 0.84 5.93 11.26
N TRP A 19 1.92 5.93 10.47
CA TRP A 19 1.82 5.90 9.01
C TRP A 19 1.09 4.65 8.51
N VAL A 20 1.44 3.46 9.01
CA VAL A 20 0.75 2.22 8.64
C VAL A 20 -0.69 2.20 9.14
N ALA A 21 -0.97 2.68 10.34
CA ALA A 21 -2.32 2.72 10.89
C ALA A 21 -3.23 3.60 10.03
N ASN A 22 -2.77 4.78 9.65
CA ASN A 22 -3.51 5.71 8.77
C ASN A 22 -3.71 5.10 7.37
N MET A 23 -2.67 4.50 6.80
CA MET A 23 -2.76 3.85 5.49
C MET A 23 -3.74 2.67 5.49
N LYS A 24 -3.73 1.85 6.55
CA LYS A 24 -4.72 0.78 6.74
C LYS A 24 -6.13 1.34 6.83
N GLY A 25 -6.35 2.38 7.62
CA GLY A 25 -7.68 3.01 7.73
C GLY A 25 -8.22 3.48 6.39
N PHE A 26 -7.37 4.09 5.56
CA PHE A 26 -7.72 4.48 4.19
C PHE A 26 -8.06 3.28 3.30
N LEU A 27 -7.21 2.23 3.29
CA LEU A 27 -7.42 1.06 2.43
C LEU A 27 -8.60 0.18 2.89
N GLU A 28 -8.85 0.07 4.19
CA GLU A 28 -10.08 -0.58 4.69
C GLU A 28 -11.32 0.18 4.24
N HIS A 29 -11.31 1.52 4.27
CA HIS A 29 -12.45 2.30 3.78
C HIS A 29 -12.72 2.03 2.29
N LEU A 30 -11.69 1.96 1.44
CA LEU A 30 -11.85 1.59 0.02
C LEU A 30 -12.41 0.18 -0.16
N LYS A 31 -12.01 -0.75 0.72
CA LYS A 31 -12.51 -2.13 0.70
C LYS A 31 -13.96 -2.20 1.13
N ASP A 32 -14.36 -1.45 2.16
CA ASP A 32 -15.74 -1.33 2.62
C ASP A 32 -16.65 -0.77 1.53
N GLU A 33 -16.13 0.16 0.71
CA GLU A 33 -16.82 0.70 -0.47
C GLU A 33 -16.77 -0.24 -1.69
N SER A 34 -16.18 -1.43 -1.56
CA SER A 34 -15.99 -2.41 -2.64
C SER A 34 -15.18 -1.87 -3.85
N LYS A 35 -14.35 -0.84 -3.63
CA LYS A 35 -13.41 -0.31 -4.64
C LYS A 35 -12.15 -1.16 -4.75
N ILE A 36 -11.83 -1.93 -3.71
CA ILE A 36 -10.77 -2.94 -3.72
C ILE A 36 -11.25 -4.20 -2.99
N ASP A 37 -10.72 -5.37 -3.31
CA ASP A 37 -11.07 -6.61 -2.61
C ASP A 37 -10.16 -6.88 -1.41
N SER A 38 -8.87 -6.61 -1.59
CA SER A 38 -7.86 -6.94 -0.61
C SER A 38 -6.63 -6.05 -0.79
N TYR A 39 -5.83 -5.92 0.26
CA TYR A 39 -4.57 -5.20 0.19
C TYR A 39 -3.54 -5.78 1.16
N ARG A 40 -2.26 -5.48 0.91
CA ARG A 40 -1.15 -5.81 1.80
C ARG A 40 -0.17 -4.65 1.84
N ILE A 41 0.26 -4.27 3.04
CA ILE A 41 1.32 -3.30 3.26
C ILE A 41 2.55 -4.05 3.76
N THR A 42 3.69 -3.85 3.10
CA THR A 42 4.98 -4.43 3.47
C THR A 42 6.05 -3.34 3.54
N ARG A 43 7.14 -3.64 4.24
CA ARG A 43 8.27 -2.72 4.42
C ARG A 43 9.59 -3.43 4.21
N CYS A 44 10.48 -2.81 3.45
CA CYS A 44 11.85 -3.28 3.30
C CYS A 44 12.66 -3.00 4.57
N LYS A 45 12.84 -4.02 5.41
CA LYS A 45 13.65 -3.98 6.64
C LYS A 45 15.00 -4.68 6.46
N LEU A 46 15.88 -4.51 7.44
CA LEU A 46 17.16 -5.22 7.59
C LEU A 46 18.21 -4.96 6.49
N GLY A 47 18.09 -3.85 5.75
CA GLY A 47 19.11 -3.46 4.77
C GLY A 47 19.23 -4.36 3.54
N PHE A 48 18.35 -5.37 3.39
CA PHE A 48 18.28 -6.23 2.21
C PHE A 48 17.60 -5.51 1.03
N ARG A 49 18.17 -4.39 0.58
CA ARG A 49 17.76 -3.73 -0.65
C ARG A 49 18.63 -4.23 -1.79
N SER A 50 18.07 -5.13 -2.61
CA SER A 50 18.76 -5.59 -3.83
C SER A 50 18.82 -4.51 -4.91
N ILE A 51 17.98 -3.48 -4.81
CA ILE A 51 17.89 -2.35 -5.76
C ILE A 51 18.21 -1.07 -4.99
N GLN A 52 19.13 -0.28 -5.54
CA GLN A 52 19.46 1.04 -5.02
C GLN A 52 18.22 1.95 -5.14
N ASP A 53 17.92 2.70 -4.07
CA ASP A 53 16.79 3.63 -4.00
C ASP A 53 15.38 3.00 -4.06
N LEU A 54 15.26 1.69 -3.83
CA LEU A 54 13.94 1.07 -3.65
C LEU A 54 13.19 1.74 -2.47
N PRO A 55 11.96 2.25 -2.69
CA PRO A 55 11.20 2.87 -1.63
C PRO A 55 10.95 1.92 -0.45
N GLU A 56 10.86 2.48 0.75
CA GLU A 56 10.79 1.72 1.98
C GLU A 56 9.50 0.90 2.11
N TRP A 57 8.39 1.42 1.59
CA TRP A 57 7.08 0.81 1.68
C TRP A 57 6.62 0.26 0.34
N HIS A 58 6.02 -0.92 0.37
CA HIS A 58 5.39 -1.55 -0.78
C HIS A 58 3.97 -1.97 -0.41
N ILE A 59 3.01 -1.44 -1.14
CA ILE A 59 1.58 -1.73 -0.99
C ILE A 59 1.14 -2.50 -2.23
N MET A 60 0.40 -3.59 -2.01
CA MET A 60 -0.27 -4.36 -3.05
C MET A 60 -1.77 -4.21 -2.84
N ILE A 61 -2.49 -3.92 -3.91
CA ILE A 61 -3.95 -3.80 -3.93
C ILE A 61 -4.48 -4.82 -4.94
N GLU A 62 -5.48 -5.58 -4.55
CA GLU A 62 -6.15 -6.57 -5.40
C GLU A 62 -7.55 -6.07 -5.76
N THR A 63 -7.90 -6.14 -7.04
CA THR A 63 -9.23 -5.85 -7.57
C THR A 63 -9.72 -6.98 -8.47
N LYS A 64 -11.03 -7.15 -8.62
CA LYS A 64 -11.62 -8.11 -9.57
C LYS A 64 -11.39 -7.66 -11.01
N ASP A 65 -11.49 -6.37 -11.25
CA ASP A 65 -11.35 -5.74 -12.55
C ASP A 65 -10.84 -4.28 -12.43
N MET A 66 -10.53 -3.68 -13.59
CA MET A 66 -10.11 -2.27 -13.71
C MET A 66 -11.20 -1.26 -13.30
N GLN A 67 -12.48 -1.62 -13.36
CA GLN A 67 -13.58 -0.66 -13.19
C GLN A 67 -13.71 -0.20 -11.74
N GLN A 68 -13.32 -1.04 -10.78
CA GLN A 68 -13.33 -0.68 -9.36
C GLN A 68 -12.37 0.47 -9.01
N LEU A 69 -11.33 0.72 -9.83
CA LEU A 69 -10.36 1.82 -9.60
C LEU A 69 -10.79 3.14 -10.26
N GLU A 70 -11.73 3.11 -11.21
CA GLU A 70 -12.16 4.29 -11.97
C GLU A 70 -13.45 4.94 -11.41
N SER A 71 -14.10 4.32 -10.41
CA SER A 71 -15.34 4.78 -9.77
C SER A 71 -15.11 5.49 -8.44
#